data_AF-A0A257UER0-F1
#
_entry.id   AF-A0A257UER0-F1
#
_cell.length_a   1.000
_cell.length_b   1.000
_cell.length_c   1.000
_cell.angle_alpha   90.00
_cell.angle_beta   90.00
_cell.angle_gamma   90.00
#
_symmetry.space_group_name_H-M   'P 1'
#
loop_
_entity.id
_entity.type
_entity.pdbx_description
1 polymer ?
#
loop_
_entity_poly.entity_id
_entity_poly.type
_entity_poly.pdbx_seq_one_letter_code
_entity_poly.pdbx_strand_id
1 'polypeptide(L)'
;MLMRAGLPAIRFHDLRHTAATLLLAEGVHPKVVQERLGHSQISITLDTYSHVLEGMQREASDKLETMFRAGAEKYKAAQNAAAAG
;
A
#
# COMPACT_ATOMS: atom_id res chain seq x y z
N MET A 1 8.69 20.53 -24.66
CA MET A 1 10.17 20.57 -24.78
C MET A 1 10.82 19.49 -23.91
N LEU A 2 10.89 18.24 -24.38
CA LEU A 2 11.67 17.15 -23.76
C LEU A 2 12.19 16.15 -24.84
N MET A 3 12.47 16.63 -26.06
CA MET A 3 12.93 15.81 -27.19
C MET A 3 14.46 15.87 -27.37
N ARG A 4 15.22 16.22 -26.34
CA ARG A 4 16.64 16.61 -26.46
C ARG A 4 17.66 15.78 -25.69
N ALA A 5 17.26 14.64 -25.10
CA ALA A 5 18.12 13.87 -24.20
C ALA A 5 18.39 12.41 -24.61
N GLY A 6 17.88 11.91 -25.74
CA GLY A 6 18.17 10.53 -26.20
C GLY A 6 17.64 9.40 -25.30
N LEU A 7 16.96 9.72 -24.19
CA LEU A 7 16.17 8.78 -23.41
C LEU A 7 14.84 8.49 -24.15
N PRO A 8 14.32 7.24 -24.08
CA PRO A 8 12.96 6.97 -24.52
C PRO A 8 12.05 7.97 -23.82
N ALA A 9 11.10 8.59 -24.55
CA ALA A 9 10.36 9.75 -24.08
C ALA A 9 9.67 9.48 -22.74
N ILE A 10 10.34 9.78 -21.63
CA ILE A 10 9.75 9.74 -20.29
C ILE A 10 8.81 10.92 -20.28
N ARG A 11 7.53 10.64 -20.56
CA ARG A 11 6.50 11.66 -20.56
C ARG A 11 6.35 12.09 -19.10
N PHE A 12 5.97 13.34 -18.84
CA PHE A 12 5.63 13.78 -17.48
C PHE A 12 4.60 12.86 -16.79
N HIS A 13 3.81 12.13 -17.59
CA HIS A 13 2.96 11.04 -17.14
C HIS A 13 3.69 9.90 -16.43
N ASP A 14 4.89 9.51 -16.86
CA ASP A 14 5.63 8.39 -16.25
C ASP A 14 6.17 8.77 -14.87
N LEU A 15 6.63 10.01 -14.69
CA LEU A 15 7.02 10.53 -13.37
C LEU A 15 5.82 10.56 -12.42
N ARG A 16 4.67 11.01 -12.94
CA ARG A 16 3.41 11.03 -12.20
C ARG A 16 2.95 9.61 -11.84
N HIS A 17 3.22 8.65 -12.71
CA HIS A 17 2.92 7.23 -12.50
C HIS A 17 3.79 6.65 -11.39
N THR A 18 5.10 6.85 -11.47
CA THR A 18 6.07 6.42 -10.44
C THR A 18 5.76 7.04 -9.08
N ALA A 19 5.47 8.35 -9.02
CA ALA A 19 5.13 9.02 -7.78
C ALA A 19 3.87 8.45 -7.11
N ALA A 20 2.84 8.13 -7.91
CA ALA A 20 1.61 7.54 -7.40
C ALA A 20 1.83 6.11 -6.91
N THR A 21 2.54 5.28 -7.68
CA THR A 21 2.87 3.91 -7.30
C THR A 21 3.68 3.86 -6.01
N LEU A 22 4.69 4.73 -5.85
CA LEU A 22 5.49 4.82 -4.63
C LEU A 22 4.64 5.21 -3.42
N LEU A 23 3.77 6.21 -3.55
CA LEU A 23 2.92 6.65 -2.45
C LEU A 23 1.93 5.56 -2.02
N LEU A 24 1.33 4.86 -2.98
CA LEU A 24 0.44 3.75 -2.69
C LEU A 24 1.20 2.58 -2.05
N ALA A 25 2.39 2.25 -2.54
CA ALA A 25 3.24 1.20 -1.98
C ALA A 25 3.67 1.49 -0.53
N GLU A 26 3.91 2.76 -0.19
CA GLU A 26 4.16 3.21 1.19
C GLU A 26 2.89 3.24 2.08
N GLY A 27 1.75 2.78 1.57
CA GLY A 27 0.49 2.71 2.31
C GLY A 27 -0.27 4.03 2.40
N VAL A 28 0.09 5.04 1.62
CA VAL A 28 -0.65 6.31 1.60
C VAL A 28 -2.04 6.09 1.03
N HIS A 29 -3.04 6.62 1.73
CA HIS A 29 -4.43 6.44 1.34
C HIS A 29 -4.69 6.96 -0.09
N PRO A 30 -5.39 6.21 -0.96
CA PRO A 30 -5.62 6.57 -2.37
C PRO A 30 -6.27 7.95 -2.57
N LYS A 31 -7.08 8.40 -1.60
CA LYS A 31 -7.66 9.75 -1.59
C LYS A 31 -6.60 10.87 -1.54
N VAL A 32 -5.55 10.69 -0.74
CA VAL A 32 -4.45 11.66 -0.62
C VAL A 32 -3.62 11.65 -1.89
N VAL A 33 -3.38 10.47 -2.47
CA VAL A 33 -2.70 10.32 -3.76
C VAL A 33 -3.53 10.99 -4.87
N GLN A 34 -4.86 10.79 -4.89
CA GLN A 34 -5.78 11.44 -5.82
C GLN A 34 -5.66 12.97 -5.77
N GLU A 35 -5.72 13.56 -4.57
CA GLU A 35 -5.63 15.02 -4.37
C GLU A 35 -4.27 15.56 -4.79
N ARG A 36 -3.19 14.86 -4.45
CA ARG A 36 -1.82 15.24 -4.82
C ARG A 36 -1.57 15.20 -6.32
N LEU A 37 -2.24 14.28 -7.01
CA LEU A 37 -2.23 14.22 -8.46
C LEU A 37 -3.19 15.27 -9.04
N GLY A 38 -4.30 15.58 -8.38
CA GLY A 38 -5.35 16.44 -8.94
C GLY A 38 -6.29 15.67 -9.87
N HIS A 39 -6.49 14.37 -9.60
CA HIS A 39 -7.54 13.61 -10.27
C HIS A 39 -8.91 14.05 -9.73
N SER A 40 -9.84 14.37 -10.62
CA SER A 40 -11.20 14.78 -10.25
C SER A 40 -11.99 13.66 -9.57
N GLN A 41 -11.67 12.41 -9.88
CA GLN A 41 -12.34 11.23 -9.35
C GLN A 41 -11.34 10.24 -8.75
N ILE A 42 -11.72 9.64 -7.61
CA ILE A 42 -10.90 8.62 -6.95
C ILE A 42 -10.81 7.34 -7.77
N SER A 43 -11.87 7.00 -8.52
CA SER A 43 -11.95 5.84 -9.41
C SER A 43 -10.79 5.80 -10.39
N ILE A 44 -10.41 6.93 -10.99
CA ILE A 44 -9.26 7.03 -11.90
C ILE A 44 -7.98 6.52 -11.22
N THR A 45 -7.77 6.86 -9.95
CA THR A 45 -6.59 6.43 -9.19
C THR A 45 -6.72 4.96 -8.80
N LEU A 46 -7.88 4.52 -8.31
CA LEU A 46 -8.09 3.12 -7.92
C LEU A 46 -8.00 2.16 -9.11
N ASP A 47 -8.57 2.53 -10.26
CA ASP A 47 -8.58 1.72 -11.48
C ASP A 47 -7.16 1.62 -12.07
N THR A 48 -6.44 2.75 -12.14
CA THR A 48 -5.08 2.81 -12.72
C THR A 48 -4.04 2.09 -11.85
N TYR A 49 -4.19 2.12 -10.52
CA TYR A 49 -3.22 1.55 -9.57
C TYR A 49 -3.75 0.32 -8.82
N SER A 50 -4.80 -0.31 -9.31
CA SER A 50 -5.44 -1.51 -8.76
C SER A 50 -4.44 -2.62 -8.43
N HIS A 51 -3.48 -2.87 -9.32
CA HIS A 51 -2.40 -3.85 -9.12
C HIS A 51 -1.53 -3.58 -7.88
N VAL A 52 -1.31 -2.31 -7.51
CA VAL A 52 -0.56 -1.96 -6.29
C VAL A 52 -1.41 -2.28 -5.06
N LEU A 53 -2.73 -2.01 -5.14
CA LEU A 53 -3.67 -2.27 -4.06
C LEU A 53 -3.85 -3.77 -3.78
N GLU A 54 -3.79 -4.63 -4.79
CA GLU A 54 -3.81 -6.10 -4.60
C GLU A 54 -2.65 -6.58 -3.72
N GLY A 55 -1.44 -6.04 -3.94
CA GLY A 55 -0.29 -6.32 -3.08
C GLY A 55 -0.51 -5.87 -1.63
N MET A 56 -1.13 -4.69 -1.45
CA MET A 56 -1.46 -4.17 -0.12
C MET A 56 -2.51 -5.01 0.62
N GLN A 57 -3.48 -5.60 -0.09
CA GLN A 57 -4.48 -6.48 0.52
C GLN A 57 -3.84 -7.75 1.09
N ARG A 58 -2.85 -8.30 0.36
CA ARG A 58 -2.09 -9.46 0.83
C ARG A 58 -1.26 -9.10 2.07
N GLU A 59 -0.55 -7.98 2.03
CA GLU A 59 0.24 -7.50 3.18
C GLU A 59 -0.64 -7.23 4.41
N ALA A 60 -1.84 -6.66 4.21
CA ALA A 60 -2.81 -6.46 5.28
C ALA A 60 -3.28 -7.78 5.90
N SER A 61 -3.50 -8.81 5.07
CA SER A 61 -3.88 -10.15 5.53
C SER A 61 -2.76 -10.81 6.33
N ASP A 62 -1.51 -10.71 5.86
CA ASP A 62 -0.33 -11.26 6.54
C ASP A 62 -0.10 -10.57 7.90
N LYS A 63 -0.29 -9.24 7.97
CA LYS A 63 -0.24 -8.47 9.22
C LYS A 63 -1.33 -8.94 10.19
N LEU A 64 -2.55 -9.17 9.69
CA LEU A 64 -3.67 -9.63 10.49
C LEU A 64 -3.38 -11.03 11.07
N GLU A 65 -2.88 -11.96 10.27
CA GLU A 65 -2.48 -13.30 10.76
C GLU A 65 -1.43 -13.19 11.87
N THR A 66 -0.42 -12.35 11.68
CA THR A 66 0.64 -12.13 12.66
C THR A 66 0.08 -11.59 13.99
N MET A 67 -0.84 -10.63 13.93
CA MET A 67 -1.50 -10.07 15.12
C MET A 67 -2.32 -11.13 15.86
N PHE A 68 -3.09 -11.95 15.15
CA PHE A 68 -3.88 -13.03 15.76
C PHE A 68 -3.00 -14.09 16.40
N ARG A 69 -1.91 -14.50 15.73
CA ARG A 69 -0.96 -15.48 16.28
C ARG A 69 -0.29 -14.95 17.55
N ALA A 70 0.17 -13.69 17.53
CA ALA A 70 0.76 -13.07 18.71
C ALA A 70 -0.23 -12.95 19.89
N GLY A 71 -1.51 -12.67 19.62
CA GLY A 71 -2.57 -12.66 20.63
C GLY A 71 -2.84 -14.05 21.21
N ALA A 72 -2.91 -15.08 20.37
CA ALA A 72 -3.16 -16.46 20.79
C ALA A 72 -2.03 -17.01 21.69
N GLU A 73 -0.77 -16.71 21.36
CA GLU A 73 0.38 -17.12 22.17
C GLU A 73 0.39 -16.43 23.54
N LYS A 74 0.09 -15.12 23.59
CA LYS A 74 -0.07 -14.39 24.86
C LYS A 74 -1.18 -14.97 25.73
N TYR A 75 -2.31 -15.35 25.12
CA TYR A 75 -3.44 -15.95 25.84
C TYR A 75 -3.11 -17.32 26.43
N LYS A 76 -2.45 -18.20 25.65
CA LYS A 76 -1.98 -19.51 26.15
C LYS A 76 -0.96 -19.38 27.28
N ALA A 77 -0.02 -18.44 27.16
CA ALA A 77 0.96 -18.17 28.21
C ALA A 77 0.29 -17.72 29.52
N ALA A 78 -0.72 -16.85 29.45
CA ALA A 78 -1.49 -16.40 30.60
C ALA A 78 -2.30 -17.53 31.26
N GLN A 79 -2.92 -18.41 30.48
CA GLN A 79 -3.66 -19.58 31.01
C GLN A 79 -2.74 -20.58 31.70
N ASN A 80 -1.58 -20.89 31.11
CA ASN A 80 -0.63 -21.85 31.68
C ASN A 80 -0.01 -21.35 32.98
N ALA A 81 0.23 -20.05 33.12
CA ALA A 81 0.72 -19.44 34.36
C ALA A 81 -0.33 -19.50 35.49
N ALA A 82 -1.62 -19.37 35.16
CA ALA A 82 -2.71 -19.45 36.13
C ALA A 82 -3.01 -20.89 36.60
N ALA A 83 -2.65 -21.90 35.81
CA ALA A 83 -2.85 -23.32 36.15
C ALA A 83 -1.68 -23.94 36.95
N ALA A 84 -0.57 -23.21 37.10
CA ALA A 84 0.66 -23.71 37.74
C ALA A 84 0.85 -23.23 39.20
N GLY A 85 -0.16 -22.59 39.80
CA GLY A 85 -0.19 -22.16 41.20
C GLY A 85 -1.35 -22.79 41.94
#